data_AF-A0A841VMQ6-F1
#
_entry.id   AF-A0A841VMQ6-F1
#
_cell.length_a   1.000
_cell.length_b   1.000
_cell.length_c   1.000
_cell.angle_alpha   90.00
_cell.angle_beta   90.00
_cell.angle_gamma   90.00
#
_symmetry.space_group_name_H-M   'P 1'
#
loop_
_entity.id
_entity.type
_entity.pdbx_description
1 polymer ?
#
loop_
_entity_poly.entity_id
_entity_poly.type
_entity_poly.pdbx_seq_one_letter_code
_entity_poly.pdbx_strand_id
1 'polypeptide(L)' 'MPTNIAEGFERYSRKEYVNFLNIAKGSAGEVRSLLRVALEIGYLEQQTYLQLYNQALNLSRMLSNQIQSINQSPK' A
#
# COMPACT_ATOMS: atom_id res chain seq x y z
N MET A 1 0.41 6.89 3.02
CA MET A 1 0.82 6.01 1.89
C MET A 1 1.59 6.78 0.81
N PRO A 2 1.05 7.83 0.16
CA PRO A 2 1.81 8.62 -0.82
C PRO A 2 3.06 9.27 -0.23
N THR A 3 2.96 9.72 1.02
CA THR A 3 4.08 10.29 1.80
C THR A 3 5.25 9.31 1.93
N ASN A 4 4.99 8.05 2.32
CA ASN A 4 6.03 7.02 2.43
C ASN A 4 6.67 6.71 1.07
N ILE A 5 5.89 6.68 -0.01
CA ILE A 5 6.41 6.45 -1.36
C ILE A 5 7.36 7.58 -1.76
N ALA A 6 6.92 8.84 -1.60
CA ALA A 6 7.73 10.01 -1.91
C ALA A 6 8.98 10.09 -1.03
N GLU A 7 8.84 9.84 0.27
CA GLU A 7 9.96 9.85 1.21
C GLU A 7 11.01 8.79 0.86
N GLY A 8 10.58 7.61 0.44
CA GLY A 8 11.48 6.55 -0.01
C GLY A 8 12.16 6.87 -1.35
N PHE A 9 11.46 7.54 -2.26
CA PHE A 9 11.98 7.93 -3.57
C PHE A 9 13.12 8.96 -3.45
N GLU A 10 13.04 9.87 -2.49
CA GLU A 10 14.08 10.86 -2.20
C GLU A 10 15.31 10.28 -1.46
N ARG A 11 15.33 8.98 -1.13
CA ARG A 11 16.48 8.35 -0.45
C ARG A 11 17.57 7.91 -1.43
N TYR A 12 18.81 7.92 -0.94
CA TYR A 12 19.99 7.61 -1.74
C TYR A 12 20.16 6.11 -2.08
N SER A 13 19.60 5.19 -1.28
CA SER A 13 19.78 3.76 -1.50
C SER A 13 18.49 3.03 -1.88
N ARG A 14 18.60 2.07 -2.80
CA ARG A 14 17.49 1.15 -3.13
C ARG A 14 16.95 0.41 -1.90
N LYS A 15 17.81 0.11 -0.93
CA LYS A 15 17.41 -0.58 0.30
C LYS A 15 16.46 0.29 1.13
N GLU A 16 16.77 1.58 1.29
CA GLU A 16 15.89 2.51 1.98
C GLU A 16 14.59 2.73 1.21
N TYR A 17 14.66 2.90 -0.11
CA TYR A 17 13.45 3.04 -0.92
C TYR A 17 12.51 1.83 -0.75
N VAL A 18 13.05 0.61 -0.84
CA VAL A 18 12.28 -0.63 -0.60
C VAL A 18 11.70 -0.68 0.82
N ASN A 19 12.43 -0.21 1.83
CA ASN A 19 11.91 -0.14 3.19
C ASN A 19 10.66 0.76 3.28
N PHE A 20 10.72 1.94 2.68
CA PHE A 20 9.58 2.87 2.62
C PHE A 20 8.40 2.32 1.83
N LEU A 21 8.65 1.60 0.72
CA LEU A 21 7.60 0.91 -0.02
C LEU A 21 6.95 -0.22 0.80
N ASN A 22 7.72 -0.94 1.63
CA ASN A 22 7.17 -1.93 2.55
C ASN A 22 6.27 -1.28 3.61
N ILE A 23 6.67 -0.14 4.17
CA ILE A 23 5.84 0.63 5.11
C ILE A 23 4.53 1.05 4.42
N ALA A 24 4.61 1.61 3.21
CA ALA A 24 3.42 1.97 2.43
C ALA A 24 2.50 0.76 2.23
N LYS A 25 3.04 -0.40 1.83
CA LYS A 25 2.28 -1.63 1.64
C LYS A 25 1.62 -2.10 2.96
N GLY A 26 2.30 -1.97 4.10
CA GLY A 26 1.75 -2.24 5.42
C GLY A 26 0.53 -1.37 5.73
N SER A 27 0.65 -0.05 5.54
CA SER A 27 -0.47 0.88 5.71
C SER A 27 -1.66 0.57 4.80
N ALA A 28 -1.41 0.04 3.58
CA ALA A 28 -2.49 -0.42 2.70
C ALA A 28 -3.27 -1.60 3.31
N GLY A 29 -2.57 -2.48 4.04
CA GLY A 29 -3.17 -3.58 4.78
C GLY A 29 -4.05 -3.10 5.93
N GLU A 30 -3.55 -2.15 6.71
CA GLU A 30 -4.30 -1.53 7.81
C GLU A 30 -5.59 -0.87 7.33
N VAL A 31 -5.53 -0.10 6.24
CA VAL A 31 -6.72 0.51 5.63
C VAL A 31 -7.75 -0.54 5.24
N ARG A 32 -7.34 -1.67 4.63
CA ARG A 32 -8.29 -2.75 4.28
C ARG A 32 -8.97 -3.34 5.52
N SER A 33 -8.23 -3.54 6.60
CA SER A 33 -8.80 -4.01 7.88
C SER A 33 -9.78 -3.00 8.46
N LEU A 34 -9.45 -1.71 8.45
CA LEU A 34 -10.34 -0.65 8.95
C LEU A 34 -11.59 -0.49 8.08
N LEU A 35 -11.48 -0.63 6.76
CA LEU A 35 -12.64 -0.63 5.86
C LEU A 35 -13.60 -1.78 6.17
N ARG A 36 -13.07 -2.96 6.52
CA ARG A 36 -13.91 -4.09 6.95
C ARG A 36 -14.66 -3.77 8.23
N VAL A 37 -13.96 -3.23 9.23
CA VAL A 37 -14.60 -2.81 10.49
C VAL A 37 -15.67 -1.76 10.21
N ALA A 38 -15.37 -0.75 9.40
CA ALA A 38 -16.32 0.33 9.05
C ALA A 38 -17.58 -0.20 8.35
N LEU A 39 -17.48 -1.23 7.51
CA LEU A 39 -18.64 -1.92 6.95
C LEU A 39 -19.45 -2.64 8.04
N GLU A 40 -18.78 -3.38 8.93
CA GLU A 40 -19.43 -4.17 9.99
C GLU A 40 -20.21 -3.31 10.98
N ILE A 41 -19.72 -2.11 11.30
CA ILE A 41 -20.40 -1.16 12.18
C ILE A 41 -21.41 -0.25 11.43
N GLY A 42 -21.64 -0.49 10.14
CA GLY A 42 -22.62 0.25 9.34
C GLY A 42 -22.22 1.66 8.92
N TYR A 43 -20.94 2.02 9.01
CA TYR A 43 -20.42 3.32 8.56
C TYR A 43 -20.21 3.38 7.04
N LEU A 44 -20.13 2.23 6.37
CA LEU A 44 -20.01 2.12 4.92
C LEU A 44 -21.08 1.20 4.36
N GLU A 45 -21.62 1.57 3.21
CA GLU A 45 -22.41 0.65 2.40
C GLU A 45 -21.49 -0.39 1.72
N GLN A 46 -22.05 -1.57 1.44
CA GLN A 46 -21.31 -2.68 0.81
C GLN A 46 -20.63 -2.26 -0.50
N GLN A 47 -21.29 -1.44 -1.32
CA GLN A 47 -20.76 -0.98 -2.60
C GLN A 47 -19.53 -0.08 -2.39
N THR A 48 -19.62 0.90 -1.50
CA THR A 48 -18.51 1.80 -1.15
C THR A 48 -17.34 1.03 -0.53
N TYR A 49 -17.62 0.10 0.38
CA TYR A 49 -16.61 -0.80 0.94
C TYR A 49 -15.86 -1.55 -0.15
N LEU A 50 -16.58 -2.21 -1.08
CA LEU A 50 -15.95 -2.99 -2.15
C LEU A 50 -15.08 -2.12 -3.05
N GLN A 51 -15.53 -0.92 -3.39
CA GLN A 51 -14.74 0.02 -4.19
C GLN A 51 -13.43 0.41 -3.48
N LEU A 52 -13.51 0.88 -2.23
CA LEU A 52 -12.36 1.31 -1.45
C LEU A 52 -11.40 0.15 -1.15
N TYR A 53 -11.94 -1.02 -0.81
CA TYR A 53 -11.15 -2.23 -0.55
C TYR A 53 -10.37 -2.65 -1.79
N ASN A 54 -11.01 -2.66 -2.97
CA ASN A 54 -10.35 -3.02 -4.22
C ASN A 54 -9.27 -2.01 -4.62
N GLN A 55 -9.50 -0.72 -4.40
CA GLN A 55 -8.46 0.31 -4.61
C GLN A 55 -7.24 0.07 -3.71
N ALA A 56 -7.46 -0.16 -2.42
CA ALA A 56 -6.38 -0.43 -1.46
C ALA A 56 -5.65 -1.76 -1.77
N LEU A 57 -6.38 -2.77 -2.23
CA LEU A 57 -5.80 -4.05 -2.67
C LEU A 57 -4.92 -3.88 -3.92
N ASN A 58 -5.42 -3.15 -4.93
CA ASN A 58 -4.68 -2.88 -6.16
C ASN A 58 -3.41 -2.10 -5.87
N LEU A 59 -3.47 -1.06 -5.03
CA LEU A 59 -2.29 -0.32 -4.61
C LEU A 59 -1.26 -1.22 -3.89
N SER A 60 -1.71 -2.10 -3.00
CA SER A 60 -0.84 -3.08 -2.34
C SER A 60 -0.16 -4.05 -3.30
N ARG A 61 -0.85 -4.43 -4.39
CA ARG A 61 -0.27 -5.27 -5.47
C ARG A 61 0.78 -4.50 -6.27
N MET A 62 0.48 -3.26 -6.65
CA MET A 62 1.43 -2.39 -7.35
C MET A 62 2.71 -2.18 -6.55
N LEU A 63 2.59 -1.88 -5.24
CA LEU A 63 3.74 -1.74 -4.35
C LEU A 63 4.55 -3.03 -4.25
N SER A 64 3.89 -4.20 -4.19
CA SER A 64 4.58 -5.49 -4.16
C SER A 64 5.37 -5.74 -5.44
N ASN A 65 4.78 -5.47 -6.60
CA ASN A 65 5.44 -5.61 -7.90
C ASN A 65 6.63 -4.63 -8.02
N GLN A 66 6.47 -3.39 -7.56
CA GLN A 66 7.55 -2.40 -7.56
C GLN A 66 8.73 -2.85 -6.69
N ILE A 67 8.47 -3.33 -5.48
CA ILE A 67 9.50 -3.87 -4.57
C ILE A 67 10.25 -5.03 -5.24
N GLN A 68 9.51 -5.95 -5.87
CA GLN A 68 10.10 -7.09 -6.57
C GLN A 68 10.99 -6.65 -7.74
N SER A 69 10.51 -5.71 -8.55
CA SER A 69 11.26 -5.15 -9.68
C SER A 69 12.57 -4.50 -9.25
N ILE A 70 12.57 -3.71 -8.17
CA ILE A 70 13.77 -3.04 -7.64
C ILE A 70 14.79 -4.07 -7.14
N ASN A 71 14.33 -5.12 -6.46
CA ASN A 71 15.18 -6.18 -5.90
C ASN A 71 15.80 -7.09 -6.97
N GLN A 72 15.13 -7.26 -8.12
CA GLN A 72 15.62 -8.08 -9.24
C GLN A 72 16.50 -7.30 -10.22
N SER A 73 16.47 -5.97 -10.16
CA SER A 73 17.25 -5.12 -11.05
C SER A 73 18.75 -5.18 -10.70
N PRO A 74 19.66 -5.39 -11.67
CA PRO A 74 21.10 -5.36 -11.43
C PRO A 74 21.53 -4.02 -10.83
N LYS A 75 22.66 -4.00 -10.10
CA LYS A 75 23.18 -2.77 -9.51
C LYS A 75 23.86 -1.85 -10.50
#